data_AF-A0A672KUM0-F1
#
_entry.id   AF-A0A672KUM0-F1
#
_cell.length_a   1.000
_cell.length_b   1.000
_cell.length_c   1.000
_cell.angle_alpha   90.00
_cell.angle_beta   90.00
_cell.angle_gamma   90.00
#
_symmetry.space_group_name_H-M   'P 1'
#
loop_
_entity.id
_entity.type
_entity.pdbx_description
1 polymer ?
#
loop_
_entity_poly.entity_id
_entity_poly.type
_entity_poly.pdbx_seq_one_letter_code
_entity_poly.pdbx_strand_id
1 'polypeptide(L)'
;MARFLNRNMKTFLATQFRMSSDQLGELGKGAGKGGGGGGAVREAGGAFGKKQAAEEEMYFKRKEQEKLAALRRHHQEEIDHHKKEIERLQQEIGRHEGKIRKLKHDD
;
A
#
# COMPACT_ATOMS: atom_id res chain seq x y z
N MET A 1 11.25 -32.44 -44.48
CA MET A 1 10.16 -31.48 -44.76
C MET A 1 9.16 -31.50 -43.61
N ALA A 2 9.46 -30.82 -42.50
CA ALA A 2 8.56 -30.75 -41.34
C ALA A 2 7.84 -29.40 -41.36
N ARG A 3 6.56 -29.40 -41.79
CA ARG A 3 5.61 -28.34 -41.46
C ARG A 3 4.54 -29.01 -40.63
N PHE A 4 4.30 -28.50 -39.43
CA PHE A 4 3.06 -28.55 -38.64
C PHE A 4 3.44 -28.45 -37.16
N LEU A 5 3.84 -27.25 -36.72
CA LEU A 5 3.75 -26.92 -35.31
C LEU A 5 3.28 -25.47 -35.17
N ASN A 6 2.36 -25.30 -34.22
CA ASN A 6 2.00 -24.05 -33.56
C ASN A 6 0.98 -23.12 -34.24
N ARG A 7 -0.27 -23.57 -34.23
CA ARG A 7 -1.43 -22.69 -34.08
C ARG A 7 -2.22 -23.21 -32.88
N ASN A 8 -2.37 -22.38 -31.83
CA ASN A 8 -3.37 -22.48 -30.74
C ASN A 8 -2.90 -22.33 -29.28
N MET A 9 -1.68 -21.87 -28.99
CA MET A 9 -1.38 -21.42 -27.61
C MET A 9 -1.66 -19.93 -27.36
N LYS A 10 -1.73 -19.09 -28.40
CA LYS A 10 -1.97 -17.65 -28.24
C LYS A 10 -3.46 -17.27 -28.11
N THR A 11 -4.36 -18.08 -28.67
CA THR A 11 -5.81 -17.81 -28.64
C THR A 11 -6.45 -18.13 -27.29
N PHE A 12 -5.84 -19.00 -26.49
CA PHE A 12 -6.38 -19.41 -25.19
C PHE A 12 -6.18 -18.33 -24.11
N LEU A 13 -5.05 -17.62 -24.13
CA LEU A 13 -4.73 -16.56 -23.17
C LEU A 13 -5.53 -15.27 -23.41
N ALA A 14 -5.91 -14.97 -24.65
CA ALA A 14 -6.68 -13.75 -24.97
C ALA A 14 -8.16 -13.83 -24.53
N THR A 15 -8.73 -15.04 -24.45
CA THR A 15 -10.14 -15.24 -24.05
C THR A 15 -10.32 -15.13 -22.52
N GLN A 16 -9.30 -15.44 -21.73
CA GLN A 16 -9.37 -15.36 -20.27
C GLN A 16 -9.37 -13.92 -19.72
N PHE A 17 -8.75 -12.97 -20.42
CA PHE A 17 -8.74 -11.56 -20.00
C PHE A 17 -10.06 -10.81 -20.26
N ARG A 18 -10.94 -11.33 -21.14
CA ARG A 18 -12.21 -10.66 -21.46
C ARG A 18 -13.34 -11.01 -20.48
N MET A 19 -13.18 -12.07 -19.68
CA MET A 19 -14.24 -12.57 -18.77
C MET A 19 -14.18 -12.04 -17.33
N SER A 20 -13.19 -11.21 -16.98
CA SER A 20 -13.05 -10.63 -15.63
C SER A 20 -13.61 -9.21 -15.48
N SER A 21 -14.19 -8.66 -16.56
CA SER A 21 -14.80 -7.32 -16.58
C SER A 21 -16.22 -7.30 -15.97
N ASP A 22 -16.99 -8.38 -16.10
CA ASP A 22 -18.41 -8.41 -15.71
C ASP A 22 -18.62 -8.67 -14.21
N GLN A 23 -17.55 -8.91 -13.45
CA GLN A 23 -17.57 -9.07 -11.99
C GLN A 23 -17.28 -7.76 -11.24
N LEU A 24 -17.20 -6.64 -11.96
CA LEU A 24 -17.27 -5.29 -11.43
C LEU A 24 -18.74 -4.86 -11.49
N GLY A 25 -19.50 -5.19 -10.45
CA GLY A 25 -20.86 -4.68 -10.28
C GLY A 25 -20.92 -3.17 -10.53
N GLU A 26 -21.97 -2.73 -11.20
CA GLU A 26 -22.18 -1.33 -11.56
C GLU A 26 -22.10 -0.43 -10.33
N LEU A 27 -21.25 0.61 -10.37
CA LEU A 27 -21.11 1.58 -9.28
C LEU A 27 -22.49 2.10 -8.91
N GLY A 28 -22.93 1.83 -7.67
CA GLY A 28 -24.24 2.21 -7.14
C GLY A 28 -25.31 1.12 -7.13
N LYS A 29 -25.06 -0.12 -7.58
CA LYS A 29 -25.92 -1.25 -7.18
C LYS A 29 -25.59 -1.62 -5.73
N GLY A 30 -26.53 -1.38 -4.80
CA GLY A 30 -26.37 -1.57 -3.36
C GLY A 30 -26.05 -2.98 -2.86
N ALA A 31 -25.86 -3.97 -3.74
CA ALA A 31 -25.57 -5.35 -3.38
C ALA A 31 -24.33 -5.89 -4.13
N GLY A 32 -23.15 -5.32 -3.89
CA GLY A 32 -21.90 -5.98 -4.30
C GLY A 32 -20.70 -5.09 -4.55
N LYS A 33 -19.86 -4.95 -3.52
CA LYS A 33 -18.37 -4.93 -3.58
C LYS A 33 -17.67 -4.70 -2.23
N GLY A 34 -18.39 -4.67 -1.10
CA GLY A 34 -17.73 -4.54 0.22
C GLY A 34 -18.55 -3.95 1.36
N GLY A 35 -19.84 -3.63 1.16
CA GLY A 35 -20.73 -3.19 2.25
C GLY A 35 -22.15 -3.54 1.87
N GLY A 36 -22.84 -4.29 2.72
CA GLY A 36 -24.21 -4.73 2.45
C GLY A 36 -25.16 -3.55 2.30
N GLY A 37 -26.12 -3.66 1.36
CA GLY A 37 -27.32 -2.85 1.14
C GLY A 37 -27.19 -1.33 0.98
N GLY A 38 -26.40 -0.65 1.80
CA GLY A 38 -26.25 0.81 1.86
C GLY A 38 -27.56 1.58 2.03
N GLY A 39 -28.64 0.92 2.45
CA GLY A 39 -29.98 1.47 2.55
C GLY A 39 -30.71 1.61 1.21
N ALA A 40 -32.02 1.88 1.27
CA ALA A 40 -32.92 1.89 0.11
C ALA A 40 -32.47 2.82 -1.04
N VAL A 41 -31.73 3.90 -0.75
CA VAL A 41 -31.25 4.86 -1.77
C VAL A 41 -30.09 4.30 -2.60
N ARG A 42 -29.18 3.55 -1.96
CA ARG A 42 -28.06 2.88 -2.64
C ARG A 42 -28.52 1.60 -3.30
N GLU A 43 -29.45 0.87 -2.68
CA GLU A 43 -30.09 -0.30 -3.30
C GLU A 43 -30.90 0.06 -4.56
N ALA A 44 -31.60 1.20 -4.57
CA ALA A 44 -32.36 1.66 -5.72
C ALA A 44 -31.49 1.98 -6.95
N GLY A 45 -30.17 2.16 -6.81
CA GLY A 45 -29.24 2.27 -7.94
C GLY A 45 -29.42 3.48 -8.85
N GLY A 46 -30.17 4.50 -8.41
CA GLY A 46 -30.38 5.75 -9.15
C GLY A 46 -29.18 6.70 -9.12
N ALA A 47 -29.27 7.81 -9.86
CA ALA A 47 -28.19 8.80 -9.96
C ALA A 47 -27.68 9.31 -8.60
N PHE A 48 -28.57 9.48 -7.63
CA PHE A 48 -28.20 9.87 -6.26
C PHE A 48 -27.43 8.78 -5.52
N GLY A 49 -27.83 7.51 -5.64
CA GLY A 49 -27.11 6.38 -5.03
C GLY A 49 -25.71 6.19 -5.63
N LYS A 50 -25.56 6.40 -6.96
CA LYS A 50 -24.25 6.38 -7.64
C LYS A 50 -23.34 7.50 -7.16
N LYS A 51 -23.87 8.72 -7.02
CA LYS A 51 -23.13 9.89 -6.52
C LYS A 51 -22.66 9.68 -5.07
N GLN A 52 -23.55 9.21 -4.19
CA GLN A 52 -23.22 8.94 -2.78
C GLN A 52 -22.14 7.87 -2.65
N ALA A 53 -22.23 6.77 -3.41
CA ALA A 53 -21.21 5.72 -3.38
C ALA A 53 -19.82 6.24 -3.82
N ALA A 54 -19.76 7.10 -4.84
CA ALA A 54 -18.51 7.69 -5.30
C ALA A 54 -17.91 8.68 -4.27
N GLU A 55 -18.75 9.48 -3.61
CA GLU A 55 -18.31 10.40 -2.55
C GLU A 55 -17.76 9.65 -1.33
N GLU A 56 -18.45 8.59 -0.90
CA GLU A 56 -17.97 7.71 0.18
C GLU A 56 -16.63 7.06 -0.18
N GLU A 57 -16.52 6.48 -1.38
CA GLU A 57 -15.28 5.83 -1.82
C GLU A 57 -14.11 6.81 -1.83
N MET A 58 -14.32 8.03 -2.35
CA MET A 58 -13.29 9.08 -2.34
C MET A 58 -12.91 9.52 -0.93
N TYR A 59 -13.88 9.61 -0.01
CA TYR A 59 -13.62 9.93 1.39
C TYR A 59 -12.77 8.84 2.06
N PHE A 60 -13.15 7.57 1.94
CA PHE A 60 -12.40 6.46 2.52
C PHE A 60 -11.01 6.32 1.94
N LYS A 61 -10.86 6.49 0.62
CA LYS A 61 -9.56 6.47 -0.04
C LYS A 61 -8.64 7.57 0.48
N ARG A 62 -9.15 8.79 0.68
CA ARG A 62 -8.39 9.89 1.31
C ARG A 62 -8.00 9.54 2.74
N LYS A 63 -8.93 8.99 3.53
CA LYS A 63 -8.65 8.59 4.93
C LYS A 63 -7.63 7.47 5.03
N GLU A 64 -7.65 6.51 4.12
CA GLU A 64 -6.65 5.45 4.06
C GLU A 64 -5.27 6.01 3.72
N GLN A 65 -5.20 6.92 2.73
CA GLN A 65 -3.96 7.61 2.39
C GLN A 65 -3.40 8.43 3.56
N GLU A 66 -4.24 9.17 4.28
CA GLU A 66 -3.87 9.92 5.48
C GLU A 66 -3.27 9.00 6.56
N LYS A 67 -3.93 7.87 6.84
CA LYS A 67 -3.44 6.89 7.82
C LYS A 67 -2.10 6.27 7.41
N LEU A 68 -1.96 5.90 6.15
CA LEU A 68 -0.70 5.35 5.62
C LEU A 68 0.42 6.39 5.66
N ALA A 69 0.13 7.65 5.37
CA ALA A 69 1.11 8.73 5.46
C ALA A 69 1.55 8.97 6.90
N ALA A 70 0.62 8.96 7.86
CA ALA A 70 0.92 9.08 9.29
C ALA A 70 1.82 7.93 9.77
N LEU A 71 1.51 6.68 9.39
CA LEU A 71 2.32 5.51 9.75
C LEU A 71 3.74 5.60 9.17
N ARG A 72 3.87 6.03 7.90
CA ARG A 72 5.18 6.25 7.27
C ARG A 72 5.98 7.34 7.99
N ARG A 73 5.36 8.46 8.36
CA ARG A 73 6.03 9.53 9.13
C ARG A 73 6.52 9.03 10.47
N HIS A 74 5.66 8.34 11.22
CA HIS A 74 6.04 7.78 12.52
C HIS A 74 7.26 6.86 12.39
N HIS A 75 7.28 5.95 11.42
CA HIS A 75 8.45 5.09 11.19
C HIS A 75 9.70 5.87 10.77
N GLN A 76 9.55 6.94 10.00
CA GLN A 76 10.67 7.79 9.63
C GLN A 76 11.25 8.53 10.85
N GLU A 77 10.39 9.06 11.71
CA GLU A 77 10.77 9.72 12.97
C GLU A 77 11.54 8.77 13.90
N GLU A 78 11.06 7.53 14.06
CA GLU A 78 11.74 6.51 14.85
C GLU A 78 13.12 6.14 14.28
N ILE A 79 13.23 6.00 12.95
CA ILE A 79 14.51 5.77 12.27
C ILE A 79 15.48 6.92 12.56
N ASP A 80 15.02 8.16 12.45
CA ASP A 80 15.88 9.33 12.65
C ASP A 80 16.26 9.51 14.13
N HIS A 81 15.37 9.14 15.05
CA HIS A 81 15.68 9.06 16.48
C HIS A 81 16.79 8.05 16.75
N HIS A 82 16.66 6.82 16.24
CA HIS A 82 17.68 5.78 16.42
C HIS A 82 19.01 6.12 15.77
N LYS A 83 19.02 6.79 14.61
CA LYS A 83 20.27 7.28 13.99
C LYS A 83 21.02 8.25 14.91
N LYS A 84 20.32 9.19 15.54
CA LYS A 84 20.92 10.14 16.48
C LYS A 84 21.49 9.44 17.71
N GLU A 85 20.80 8.42 18.22
CA GLU A 85 21.28 7.66 19.37
C GLU A 85 22.52 6.83 19.02
N ILE A 86 22.56 6.22 17.83
CA ILE A 86 23.75 5.54 17.32
C ILE A 86 24.94 6.50 17.22
N GLU A 87 24.72 7.69 16.66
CA GLU A 87 25.78 8.71 16.54
C GLU A 87 26.33 9.11 17.92
N ARG A 88 25.44 9.34 18.89
CA ARG A 88 25.84 9.64 20.28
C ARG A 88 26.69 8.53 20.87
N LEU A 89 26.24 7.28 20.75
CA LEU A 89 26.97 6.11 21.27
C LEU A 89 28.33 5.94 20.58
N GLN A 90 28.41 6.18 19.27
CA GLN A 90 29.69 6.15 18.54
C GLN A 90 30.67 7.22 19.05
N GLN A 91 30.19 8.43 19.36
CA GLN A 91 31.03 9.46 19.96
C GLN A 91 31.53 9.06 21.36
N GLU A 92 30.67 8.44 22.18
CA GLU A 92 31.05 7.95 23.50
C GLU A 92 32.11 6.84 23.41
N ILE A 93 31.92 5.88 22.50
CA ILE A 93 32.93 4.84 22.20
C ILE A 93 34.26 5.49 21.82
N GLY A 94 34.26 6.45 20.89
CA GLY A 94 35.48 7.14 20.47
C GLY A 94 36.18 7.89 21.62
N ARG A 95 35.42 8.49 22.55
CA ARG A 95 36.00 9.09 23.77
C ARG A 95 36.68 8.04 24.64
N HIS A 96 36.07 6.87 24.82
CA HIS A 96 36.64 5.79 25.63
C HIS A 96 37.87 5.17 24.98
N GLU A 97 37.86 4.94 23.67
CA GLU A 97 39.03 4.50 22.90
C GLU A 97 40.20 5.48 23.06
N GLY A 98 39.91 6.79 22.99
CA GLY A 98 40.91 7.84 23.22
C GLY A 98 41.52 7.80 24.63
N LYS A 99 40.71 7.54 25.67
CA LYS A 99 41.20 7.37 27.06
C LYS A 99 42.09 6.13 27.17
N ILE A 100 41.68 5.00 26.60
CA ILE A 100 42.47 3.76 26.58
C ILE A 100 43.81 3.99 25.88
N ARG A 101 43.82 4.70 24.74
CA ARG A 101 45.06 4.99 24.00
C ARG A 101 46.03 5.85 24.80
N LYS A 102 45.54 6.83 25.58
CA LYS A 102 46.39 7.63 26.48
C LYS A 102 47.02 6.77 27.56
N LEU A 103 46.19 5.98 28.26
CA LEU A 103 46.69 5.07 29.31
C LEU A 103 47.75 4.09 28.78
N LYS A 104 47.60 3.59 27.55
CA LYS A 104 48.59 2.69 26.93
C LYS A 104 49.91 3.36 26.52
N HIS A 105 49.95 4.68 26.39
CA HIS A 105 51.16 5.41 25.98
C HIS A 105 51.96 5.92 27.17
N ASP A 106 51.33 6.03 28.33
CA ASP A 106 51.94 6.47 29.59
C ASP A 106 52.60 5.30 30.38
N ASP A 107 52.57 4.07 29.84
CA ASP A 107 53.31 2.86 30.27
C ASP A 107 54.52 2.59 29.35
#